data_AF-A0A2P6G8F0-F1
#
_entry.id   AF-A0A2P6G8F0-F1
#
_cell.length_a   1.000
_cell.length_b   1.000
_cell.length_c   1.000
_cell.angle_alpha   90.00
_cell.angle_beta   90.00
_cell.angle_gamma   90.00
#
_symmetry.space_group_name_H-M   'P 1'
#
loop_
_entity.id
_entity.type
_entity.pdbx_description
1 polymer ?
#
loop_
_entity_poly.entity_id
_entity_poly.type
_entity_poly.pdbx_seq_one_letter_code
_entity_poly.pdbx_strand_id
1 'polypeptide(L)'
;APKPGENLEKHLKNLRKQMFELAENLDFEEAANIRDEIKRLEDVDLEIGINPFIRQHHLENITEPSSSKKGLSKISRSKAGAAGTRVVRGKVVRK
;
A
#
# COMPACT_ATOMS: atom_id res chain seq x y z
N ALA A 1 -9.32 -0.36 30.74
CA ALA A 1 -9.80 0.11 29.43
C ALA A 1 -9.28 -0.83 28.35
N PRO A 2 -10.07 -1.20 27.32
CA PRO A 2 -9.56 -2.02 26.22
C PRO A 2 -8.38 -1.30 25.56
N LYS A 3 -7.31 -2.03 25.26
CA LYS A 3 -6.11 -1.46 24.63
C LYS A 3 -6.44 -1.09 23.18
N PRO A 4 -5.97 0.05 22.65
CA PRO A 4 -6.06 0.32 21.21
C PRO A 4 -5.38 -0.84 20.46
N GLY A 5 -6.11 -1.50 19.56
CA GLY A 5 -5.66 -2.69 18.81
C GLY A 5 -6.38 -4.00 19.15
N GLU A 6 -6.95 -4.15 20.35
CA GLU A 6 -7.51 -5.45 20.79
C GLU A 6 -8.75 -5.90 19.99
N ASN A 7 -9.49 -4.95 19.42
CA ASN A 7 -10.68 -5.23 18.62
C ASN A 7 -10.33 -5.56 17.16
N LEU A 8 -9.34 -4.88 16.58
CA LEU A 8 -8.90 -5.11 15.20
C LEU A 8 -8.24 -6.49 15.06
N GLU A 9 -7.35 -6.85 15.99
CA GLU A 9 -6.71 -8.16 15.99
C GLU A 9 -7.72 -9.31 16.10
N LYS A 10 -8.77 -9.15 16.92
CA LYS A 10 -9.86 -10.14 17.01
C LYS A 10 -10.62 -10.27 15.70
N HIS A 11 -10.89 -9.15 15.02
CA HIS A 11 -11.54 -9.16 13.72
C HIS A 11 -10.68 -9.83 12.64
N LEU A 12 -9.39 -9.49 12.55
CA LEU A 12 -8.44 -10.12 11.62
C LEU A 12 -8.33 -11.64 11.87
N LYS A 13 -8.31 -12.09 13.13
CA LYS A 13 -8.32 -13.52 13.47
C LYS A 13 -9.58 -14.23 12.96
N ASN A 14 -10.74 -13.58 13.04
CA ASN A 14 -12.00 -14.14 12.53
C ASN A 14 -12.00 -14.20 11.00
N LEU A 15 -11.56 -13.15 10.31
CA LEU A 15 -11.45 -13.14 8.85
C LEU A 15 -10.49 -14.23 8.35
N ARG A 16 -9.33 -14.41 9.01
CA ARG A 16 -8.39 -15.47 8.65
C ARG A 16 -9.02 -16.86 8.78
N LYS A 17 -9.83 -17.11 9.81
CA LYS A 17 -10.58 -18.37 9.96
C LYS A 17 -11.58 -18.57 8.82
N GLN A 18 -12.35 -17.54 8.48
CA GLN A 18 -13.32 -17.59 7.38
C GLN A 18 -12.61 -17.85 6.04
N MET A 19 -11.46 -17.21 5.79
CA MET A 19 -10.67 -17.47 4.59
C MET A 19 -10.24 -18.94 4.48
N PHE A 20 -9.81 -19.56 5.58
CA PHE A 20 -9.44 -20.98 5.58
C PHE A 20 -10.65 -21.90 5.36
N GLU A 21 -11.79 -21.60 5.98
CA GLU A 21 -13.03 -22.35 5.80
C GLU A 21 -13.53 -22.30 4.34
N LEU A 22 -13.50 -21.12 3.71
CA LEU A 22 -13.82 -20.97 2.29
C LEU A 22 -12.82 -21.69 1.38
N ALA A 23 -11.53 -21.64 1.72
CA ALA A 23 -10.50 -22.35 0.96
C ALA A 23 -10.63 -23.88 1.07
N GLU A 24 -11.04 -24.40 2.24
CA GLU A 24 -11.36 -25.82 2.45
C GLU A 24 -12.56 -26.26 1.60
N ASN A 25 -13.55 -25.38 1.42
CA ASN A 25 -14.72 -25.62 0.57
C ASN A 25 -14.45 -25.39 -0.93
N LEU A 26 -13.21 -25.09 -1.34
CA LEU A 26 -12.79 -24.77 -2.71
C LEU A 26 -13.35 -23.44 -3.27
N ASP A 27 -13.84 -22.54 -2.41
CA ASP A 27 -14.38 -21.22 -2.76
C ASP A 27 -13.25 -20.17 -2.85
N PHE A 28 -12.38 -20.33 -3.86
CA PHE A 28 -11.16 -19.53 -3.98
C PHE A 28 -11.41 -18.05 -4.32
N GLU A 29 -12.52 -17.71 -4.98
CA GLU A 29 -12.88 -16.32 -5.27
C GLU A 29 -13.19 -15.55 -3.99
N GLU A 30 -14.05 -16.12 -3.13
CA GLU A 30 -14.39 -15.50 -1.86
C GLU A 30 -13.20 -15.49 -0.90
N ALA A 31 -12.41 -16.57 -0.86
CA ALA A 31 -11.17 -16.60 -0.08
C ALA A 31 -10.17 -15.53 -0.53
N ALA A 32 -10.05 -15.26 -1.84
CA ALA A 32 -9.20 -14.20 -2.37
C ALA A 32 -9.69 -12.81 -1.96
N ASN A 33 -11.00 -12.57 -1.97
CA ASN A 33 -11.59 -11.33 -1.50
C ASN A 33 -11.30 -11.11 0.00
N ILE A 34 -11.45 -12.14 0.84
CA ILE A 34 -11.11 -12.05 2.27
C ILE A 34 -9.61 -11.79 2.48
N ARG A 35 -8.73 -12.44 1.70
CA ARG A 35 -7.28 -12.18 1.75
C ARG A 35 -6.96 -10.72 1.47
N ASP A 36 -7.58 -10.14 0.45
CA ASP A 36 -7.32 -8.77 0.04
C ASP A 36 -7.86 -7.77 1.07
N GLU A 37 -9.00 -8.07 1.70
CA GLU A 37 -9.54 -7.27 2.82
C GLU A 37 -8.64 -7.34 4.07
N ILE A 38 -8.15 -8.52 4.45
CA ILE A 38 -7.18 -8.67 5.56
C ILE A 38 -5.96 -7.80 5.31
N LYS A 39 -5.41 -7.86 4.09
CA LYS A 39 -4.23 -7.07 3.72
C LYS A 39 -4.50 -5.57 3.77
N ARG A 40 -5.65 -5.13 3.24
CA ARG A 40 -6.08 -3.73 3.30
C ARG A 40 -6.15 -3.23 4.75
N LEU A 41 -6.74 -4.01 5.65
CA LEU A 41 -6.88 -3.63 7.06
C LEU A 41 -5.52 -3.56 7.78
N GLU A 42 -4.61 -4.49 7.49
CA GLU A 42 -3.24 -4.48 8.03
C GLU A 42 -2.43 -3.27 7.54
N ASP A 43 -2.53 -2.94 6.24
CA ASP A 43 -1.85 -1.78 5.66
C ASP A 43 -2.37 -0.46 6.28
N VAL A 44 -3.69 -0.34 6.45
CA VAL A 44 -4.32 0.83 7.11
C VAL A 44 -3.89 0.97 8.57
N ASP A 45 -3.85 -0.13 9.33
CA ASP A 45 -3.40 -0.10 10.73
C ASP A 45 -1.93 0.33 10.85
N LEU A 46 -1.08 -0.19 9.96
CA LEU A 46 0.33 0.19 9.90
C LEU A 46 0.50 1.70 9.63
N GLU A 47 -0.26 2.26 8.69
CA GLU A 47 -0.23 3.68 8.35
C GLU A 47 -0.69 4.57 9.50
N ILE A 48 -1.81 4.22 10.13
CA ILE A 48 -2.32 4.95 11.30
C ILE A 48 -1.30 4.91 12.44
N GLY A 49 -0.63 3.77 12.63
CA GLY A 49 0.46 3.61 13.59
C GLY A 49 1.66 4.51 13.31
N ILE A 50 1.97 4.78 12.04
CA ILE A 50 3.06 5.68 11.63
C ILE A 50 2.64 7.16 11.77
N ASN A 51 1.42 7.51 11.34
CA ASN A 51 0.91 8.88 11.38
C ASN A 51 -0.59 8.90 11.75
N PRO A 52 -0.95 9.29 12.98
CA PRO A 52 -2.35 9.26 13.44
C PRO A 52 -3.25 10.33 12.78
N PHE A 53 -2.67 11.31 12.09
CA PHE A 53 -3.39 12.41 11.40
C PHE A 53 -3.54 12.19 9.89
N ILE A 54 -3.41 10.95 9.41
CA ILE A 54 -3.59 10.62 8.00
C ILE A 54 -5.02 10.96 7.53
N ARG A 55 -5.14 11.49 6.31
CA ARG A 55 -6.43 11.76 5.66
C ARG A 55 -6.93 10.52 4.92
N GLN A 56 -8.26 10.36 4.84
CA GLN A 56 -8.92 9.23 4.16
C GLN A 56 -8.45 9.02 2.72
N HIS A 57 -8.35 10.10 1.93
CA HIS A 57 -7.84 10.03 0.56
C HIS A 57 -6.42 9.44 0.48
N HIS A 58 -5.58 9.61 1.51
CA HIS A 58 -4.24 9.00 1.53
C HIS A 58 -4.32 7.49 1.76
N LEU A 59 -5.19 7.03 2.68
CA LEU A 59 -5.43 5.60 2.92
C LEU A 59 -5.95 4.91 1.66
N GLU A 60 -6.94 5.50 0.99
CA GLU A 60 -7.53 4.96 -0.24
C GLU A 60 -6.45 4.70 -1.30
N ASN A 61 -5.57 5.68 -1.54
CA ASN A 61 -4.48 5.56 -2.51
C ASN A 61 -3.49 4.43 -2.22
N ILE A 62 -3.36 3.99 -0.97
CA ILE A 62 -2.39 2.95 -0.60
C ILE A 62 -3.05 1.56 -0.64
N THR A 63 -4.33 1.49 -0.28
CA THR A 63 -5.10 0.24 -0.28
C THR A 63 -5.48 -0.27 -1.68
N GLU A 64 -5.48 0.59 -2.70
CA GLU A 64 -5.80 0.20 -4.07
C GLU A 64 -4.77 -0.80 -4.65
N PRO A 65 -5.21 -1.95 -5.20
CA PRO A 65 -4.32 -2.98 -5.68
C PRO A 65 -3.42 -2.46 -6.79
N SER A 66 -2.14 -2.73 -6.60
CA SER A 66 -1.01 -2.30 -7.40
C SER A 66 -0.94 -2.83 -8.84
N SER A 67 -2.05 -2.97 -9.58
CA SER A 67 -1.99 -2.87 -11.05
C SER A 67 -1.36 -1.53 -11.47
N SER A 68 -1.36 -0.56 -10.55
CA SER A 68 -0.67 0.72 -10.63
C SER A 68 0.61 0.84 -9.78
N LYS A 69 1.38 -0.23 -9.52
CA LYS A 69 2.80 -0.12 -9.08
C LYS A 69 3.73 0.45 -10.17
N LYS A 70 3.21 1.36 -11.00
CA LYS A 70 3.93 2.35 -11.82
C LYS A 70 4.37 3.56 -10.98
N GLY A 71 4.67 3.32 -9.69
CA GLY A 71 4.99 4.35 -8.69
C GLY A 71 6.40 4.22 -8.14
N LEU A 72 6.86 2.99 -7.83
CA LEU A 72 8.25 2.77 -7.41
C LEU A 72 9.27 2.89 -8.56
N SER A 73 8.79 3.01 -9.81
CA SER A 73 9.62 3.29 -10.98
C SER A 73 9.71 4.78 -11.35
N LYS A 74 8.99 5.68 -10.67
CA LYS A 74 9.08 7.14 -10.91
C LYS A 74 10.20 7.82 -10.14
N ILE A 75 10.61 7.28 -8.99
CA ILE A 75 11.74 7.81 -8.21
C ILE A 75 13.08 7.34 -8.80
N SER A 76 13.07 6.25 -9.58
CA SER A 76 14.30 5.60 -10.10
C SER A 76 14.62 5.91 -11.57
N ARG A 77 13.77 6.68 -12.28
CA ARG A 77 14.04 7.10 -13.66
C ARG A 77 14.56 8.53 -13.66
N SER A 78 15.80 8.71 -14.09
CA SER A 78 16.38 10.05 -14.25
C SER A 78 15.49 10.91 -15.17
N LYS A 79 15.25 12.16 -14.79
CA LYS A 79 14.59 13.16 -15.67
C LYS A 79 15.47 13.58 -16.86
N ALA A 80 16.70 13.07 -16.94
CA ALA A 80 17.62 13.36 -18.03
C ALA A 80 17.06 12.82 -19.35
N GLY A 81 16.62 13.71 -20.25
CA GLY A 81 16.06 13.34 -21.55
C GLY A 81 14.53 13.30 -21.62
N ALA A 82 13.83 13.66 -20.53
CA ALA A 82 12.39 13.88 -20.62
C ALA A 82 12.09 15.09 -21.52
N ALA A 83 11.09 14.96 -22.40
CA ALA A 83 10.66 16.05 -23.27
C ALA A 83 10.36 17.32 -22.44
N GLY A 84 10.95 18.45 -22.81
CA GLY A 84 10.84 19.71 -22.08
C GLY A 84 11.90 19.95 -20.98
N THR A 85 12.80 19.01 -20.73
CA THR A 85 13.92 19.21 -19.80
C THR A 85 15.23 19.54 -20.55
N ARG A 86 15.96 20.56 -20.09
CA ARG A 86 17.27 20.94 -20.66
C ARG A 86 18.35 20.80 -19.58
N VAL A 87 19.34 19.95 -19.83
CA VAL A 87 20.51 19.82 -18.95
C VAL A 87 21.46 20.98 -19.22
N VAL A 88 21.62 21.88 -18.26
CA VAL A 88 22.60 22.97 -18.35
C VAL A 88 23.91 22.48 -17.74
N ARG A 89 24.92 22.20 -18.57
CA ARG A 89 26.28 21.93 -18.11
C ARG A 89 27.05 23.25 -18.04
N GLY A 90 27.54 23.60 -16.86
CA GLY A 90 28.34 24.81 -16.66
C GLY A 90 29.61 24.82 -17.51
N LYS A 91 30.02 25.99 -18.00
CA LYS A 91 31.25 26.15 -18.78
C LYS A 91 32.46 25.95 -17.87
N VAL A 92 33.34 25.03 -18.26
CA VAL A 92 34.65 24.84 -17.63
C VAL A 92 35.47 26.11 -17.84
N VAL A 93 35.74 26.85 -16.76
CA VAL A 93 36.74 27.92 -16.77
C VAL A 93 38.10 27.23 -16.72
N ARG A 94 38.83 27.27 -17.84
CA ARG A 94 40.25 26.88 -17.83
C ARG A 94 41.02 28.02 -17.18
N LYS A 95 41.80 27.67 -16.16
CA LYS A 95 42.64 28.58 -15.37
C LYS A 95 43.83 29.06 -16.18
#